data_AF-A0A7X9S0M6-F1
#
_entry.id   AF-A0A7X9S0M6-F1
#
_cell.length_a   1.000
_cell.length_b   1.000
_cell.length_c   1.000
_cell.angle_alpha   90.00
_cell.angle_beta   90.00
_cell.angle_gamma   90.00
#
_symmetry.space_group_name_H-M   'P 1'
#
loop_
_entity.id
_entity.type
_entity.pdbx_description
1 polymer ?
#
loop_
_entity_poly.entity_id
_entity_poly.type
_entity_poly.pdbx_seq_one_letter_code
_entity_poly.pdbx_strand_id
1 'polypeptide(L)'
;MKSYHKLLITFLFNLISVFTFAQIEKRADVGYQGPSSEAINALPLVASLQPSGNVEEDIRNFQKAIDKASKIKGGRIIVEKGNYQLKDIQLKSNVHIRCKEGVVFMPRLDIQPKVQLIFTVGRFADENISNVTFIGEGDASQRPRFYYDRSIAVKCRAFTVGKVTNLYLENFTVSDDQTVFSAISLNMRKKGTSKADRPKNVTIKNVSIYDASYGYGLVQGNTGENIWLKNLQSVGGVTARIETHTGREHNVGVDNVVIEDVVCTQGKAAVSLQPHVVDNGIVTVNGAKAIRCEWGVMIKDGFISKKLDPAKKWHNGSFAKGSSVKNVEMIHGDMTTVSRQSKVYIPDSLLELYQDDINPDKETGIGCKQGPSIAAILNLAKEEIIIDASTVSHTGKRAGERELIVTEKVKRLQLK
;
A
#
# COMPACT_ATOMS: atom_id res chain seq x y z
N MET A 1 -20.46 -53.91 -32.26
CA MET A 1 -19.15 -54.10 -31.60
C MET A 1 -18.04 -53.56 -32.49
N LYS A 2 -17.51 -52.37 -32.21
CA LYS A 2 -16.26 -51.87 -32.82
C LYS A 2 -15.42 -51.26 -31.70
N SER A 3 -14.27 -51.88 -31.46
CA SER A 3 -13.28 -51.51 -30.43
C SER A 3 -12.33 -50.48 -30.99
N TYR A 4 -12.09 -49.39 -30.26
CA TYR A 4 -11.03 -48.42 -30.53
C TYR A 4 -9.98 -48.52 -29.43
N HIS A 5 -8.79 -48.99 -29.78
CA HIS A 5 -7.59 -48.89 -28.95
C HIS A 5 -7.02 -47.47 -29.05
N LYS A 6 -6.92 -46.76 -27.91
CA LYS A 6 -6.14 -45.52 -27.80
C LYS A 6 -4.80 -45.84 -27.13
N LEU A 7 -3.73 -45.61 -27.90
CA LEU A 7 -2.34 -45.63 -27.47
C LEU A 7 -2.06 -44.33 -26.67
N LEU A 8 -1.64 -44.45 -25.42
CA LEU A 8 -1.22 -43.32 -24.58
C LEU A 8 0.31 -43.22 -24.63
N ILE A 9 0.83 -42.15 -25.24
CA ILE A 9 2.26 -41.81 -25.22
C ILE A 9 2.47 -40.83 -24.07
N THR A 10 3.21 -41.24 -23.04
CA THR A 10 3.56 -40.41 -21.89
C THR A 10 4.88 -39.68 -22.18
N PHE A 11 4.84 -38.37 -22.38
CA PHE A 11 6.03 -37.51 -22.40
C PHE A 11 6.39 -37.11 -20.95
N LEU A 12 7.50 -37.64 -20.42
CA LEU A 12 8.12 -37.13 -19.20
C LEU A 12 8.98 -35.90 -19.54
N PHE A 13 8.54 -34.71 -19.14
CA PHE A 13 9.42 -33.55 -19.02
C PHE A 13 10.03 -33.53 -17.62
N ASN A 14 11.35 -33.76 -17.55
CA ASN A 14 12.14 -33.46 -16.36
C ASN A 14 12.27 -31.93 -16.23
N LEU A 15 11.46 -31.32 -15.35
CA LEU A 15 11.64 -29.93 -14.94
C LEU A 15 12.74 -29.88 -13.87
N ILE A 16 13.95 -29.48 -14.26
CA ILE A 16 14.96 -29.03 -13.29
C ILE A 16 14.50 -27.64 -12.84
N SER A 17 13.81 -27.58 -11.70
CA SER A 17 13.45 -26.32 -11.05
C SER A 17 14.70 -25.70 -10.43
N VAL A 18 15.43 -24.89 -11.20
CA VAL A 18 16.41 -23.98 -10.63
C VAL A 18 15.62 -22.91 -9.87
N PHE A 19 15.66 -22.95 -8.53
CA PHE A 19 15.13 -21.88 -7.69
C PHE A 19 15.94 -20.61 -7.96
N THR A 20 15.50 -19.78 -8.89
CA THR A 20 16.04 -18.44 -9.08
C THR A 20 15.55 -17.58 -7.92
N PHE A 21 16.46 -17.24 -7.01
CA PHE A 21 16.17 -16.27 -5.96
C PHE A 21 15.74 -14.95 -6.61
N ALA A 22 14.66 -14.35 -6.11
CA ALA A 22 14.20 -13.06 -6.59
C ALA A 22 15.34 -12.02 -6.49
N GLN A 23 15.75 -11.47 -7.63
CA GLN A 23 16.72 -10.39 -7.67
C GLN A 23 16.03 -9.07 -7.33
N ILE A 24 16.69 -8.26 -6.50
CA ILE A 24 16.24 -6.92 -6.17
C ILE A 24 16.22 -6.11 -7.46
N GLU A 25 15.01 -5.74 -7.85
CA GLU A 25 14.80 -4.85 -8.98
C GLU A 25 15.16 -3.42 -8.57
N LYS A 26 15.98 -2.77 -9.39
CA LYS A 26 16.39 -1.38 -9.21
C LYS A 26 16.02 -0.57 -10.43
N ARG A 27 15.77 0.71 -10.19
CA ARG A 27 15.52 1.71 -11.21
C ARG A 27 16.36 2.94 -10.88
N ALA A 28 17.08 3.50 -11.85
CA ALA A 28 18.11 4.50 -11.59
C ALA A 28 17.55 5.84 -11.07
N ASP A 29 16.32 6.18 -11.49
CA ASP A 29 15.65 7.46 -11.20
C ASP A 29 14.73 7.42 -9.97
N VAL A 30 14.39 6.25 -9.43
CA VAL A 30 13.42 6.13 -8.33
C VAL A 30 13.59 4.83 -7.53
N GLY A 31 13.14 4.83 -6.28
CA GLY A 31 13.12 3.64 -5.45
C GLY A 31 14.48 3.29 -4.84
N TYR A 32 14.63 2.05 -4.42
CA TYR A 32 15.78 1.54 -3.69
C TYR A 32 17.10 1.62 -4.48
N GLN A 33 18.11 2.27 -3.89
CA GLN A 33 19.46 2.42 -4.45
C GLN A 33 20.55 1.73 -3.60
N GLY A 34 20.16 0.83 -2.69
CA GLY A 34 21.09 0.15 -1.77
C GLY A 34 21.86 -1.01 -2.42
N PRO A 35 22.48 -1.90 -1.63
CA PRO A 35 23.19 -3.10 -2.12
C PRO A 35 22.36 -3.99 -3.06
N SER A 36 22.99 -4.65 -4.04
CA SER A 36 22.34 -5.63 -4.93
C SER A 36 22.04 -6.95 -4.21
N SER A 37 21.28 -7.86 -4.84
CA SER A 37 21.06 -9.20 -4.30
C SER A 37 22.36 -9.97 -4.08
N GLU A 38 23.33 -9.86 -4.98
CA GLU A 38 24.63 -10.53 -4.90
C GLU A 38 25.42 -10.01 -3.69
N ALA A 39 25.47 -8.68 -3.54
CA ALA A 39 26.13 -8.06 -2.40
C ALA A 39 25.48 -8.47 -1.07
N ILE A 40 24.15 -8.53 -1.02
CA ILE A 40 23.42 -8.98 0.17
C ILE A 40 23.68 -10.47 0.45
N ASN A 41 23.67 -11.32 -0.57
CA ASN A 41 23.89 -12.76 -0.42
C ASN A 41 25.31 -13.09 0.08
N ALA A 42 26.29 -12.23 -0.23
CA ALA A 42 27.65 -12.33 0.29
C ALA A 42 27.78 -11.92 1.76
N LEU A 43 26.78 -11.26 2.36
CA LEU A 43 26.80 -10.90 3.79
C LEU A 43 26.68 -12.15 4.67
N PRO A 44 27.23 -12.10 5.91
CA PRO A 44 27.14 -13.19 6.86
C PRO A 44 25.68 -13.49 7.21
N LEU A 45 25.36 -14.78 7.28
CA LEU A 45 24.11 -15.24 7.89
C LEU A 45 24.24 -15.08 9.41
N VAL A 46 23.43 -14.19 9.98
CA VAL A 46 23.51 -13.82 11.40
C VAL A 46 22.67 -14.74 12.27
N ALA A 47 21.50 -15.12 11.75
CA ALA A 47 20.54 -16.00 12.40
C ALA A 47 19.60 -16.63 11.35
N SER A 48 19.13 -17.84 11.67
CA SER A 48 17.91 -18.42 11.14
C SER A 48 16.92 -18.50 12.31
N LEU A 49 15.79 -17.82 12.19
CA LEU A 49 14.80 -17.66 13.25
C LEU A 49 13.71 -18.70 13.08
N GLN A 50 13.46 -19.49 14.11
CA GLN A 50 12.35 -20.44 14.21
C GLN A 50 11.31 -19.90 15.21
N PRO A 51 10.01 -20.20 15.06
CA PRO A 51 9.02 -19.83 16.06
C PRO A 51 9.30 -20.59 17.35
N SER A 52 9.40 -19.88 18.48
CA SER A 52 9.65 -20.49 19.79
C SER A 52 8.37 -21.04 20.45
N GLY A 53 7.20 -20.63 19.96
CA GLY A 53 5.92 -20.84 20.65
C GLY A 53 5.72 -19.89 21.84
N ASN A 54 6.67 -19.00 22.11
CA ASN A 54 6.60 -18.00 23.15
C ASN A 54 6.77 -16.59 22.56
N VAL A 55 5.73 -15.75 22.70
CA VAL A 55 5.68 -14.41 22.10
C VAL A 55 6.86 -13.53 22.51
N GLU A 56 7.23 -13.56 23.80
CA GLU A 56 8.33 -12.72 24.31
C GLU A 56 9.69 -13.20 23.80
N GLU A 57 9.86 -14.51 23.64
CA GLU A 57 11.07 -15.07 23.07
C GLU A 57 11.19 -14.80 21.58
N ASP A 58 10.09 -14.89 20.81
CA ASP A 58 10.08 -14.51 19.39
C ASP A 58 10.49 -13.05 19.20
N ILE A 59 9.89 -12.13 19.97
CA ILE A 59 10.24 -10.70 19.93
C ILE A 59 11.72 -10.48 20.27
N ARG A 60 12.22 -11.10 21.35
CA ARG A 60 13.64 -10.99 21.76
C ARG A 60 14.57 -11.57 20.70
N ASN A 61 14.24 -12.72 20.12
CA ASN A 61 15.06 -13.40 19.11
C ASN A 61 15.16 -12.57 17.83
N PHE A 62 14.04 -12.00 17.37
CA PHE A 62 14.02 -11.06 16.25
C PHE A 62 14.92 -9.86 16.52
N GLN A 63 14.70 -9.15 17.63
CA GLN A 63 15.46 -7.93 17.91
C GLN A 63 16.96 -8.22 18.11
N LYS A 64 17.31 -9.32 18.78
CA LYS A 64 18.71 -9.73 18.97
C LYS A 64 19.41 -10.05 17.65
N ALA A 65 18.72 -10.71 16.71
CA ALA A 65 19.28 -11.00 15.40
C ALA A 65 19.53 -9.71 14.59
N ILE A 66 18.57 -8.78 14.63
CA ILE A 66 18.68 -7.46 13.99
C ILE A 66 19.84 -6.65 14.58
N ASP A 67 19.93 -6.60 15.91
CA ASP A 67 20.99 -5.87 16.60
C ASP A 67 22.37 -6.45 16.28
N LYS A 68 22.50 -7.78 16.24
CA LYS A 68 23.74 -8.47 15.85
C LYS A 68 24.12 -8.15 14.41
N ALA A 69 23.17 -8.22 13.47
CA ALA A 69 23.41 -7.92 12.06
C ALA A 69 23.86 -6.48 11.82
N SER A 70 23.20 -5.53 12.49
CA SER A 70 23.59 -4.12 12.40
C SER A 70 24.96 -3.85 13.04
N LYS A 71 25.24 -4.47 14.20
CA LYS A 71 26.53 -4.32 14.91
C LYS A 71 27.73 -4.78 14.09
N ILE A 72 27.57 -5.83 13.28
CA ILE A 72 28.63 -6.31 12.38
C ILE A 72 28.64 -5.59 11.02
N LYS A 73 27.91 -4.46 10.91
CA LYS A 73 27.82 -3.59 9.72
C LYS A 73 27.17 -4.25 8.50
N GLY A 74 26.38 -5.29 8.68
CA GLY A 74 25.70 -5.98 7.59
C GLY A 74 25.44 -7.44 7.92
N GLY A 75 24.19 -7.88 7.77
CA GLY A 75 23.86 -9.28 8.01
C GLY A 75 22.55 -9.73 7.42
N ARG A 76 22.50 -11.00 7.05
CA ARG A 76 21.28 -11.68 6.63
C ARG A 76 20.60 -12.36 7.80
N ILE A 77 19.29 -12.28 7.84
CA ILE A 77 18.43 -13.01 8.78
C ILE A 77 17.45 -13.81 7.93
N ILE A 78 17.40 -15.11 8.17
CA ILE A 78 16.39 -15.99 7.58
C ILE A 78 15.29 -16.18 8.62
N VAL A 79 14.02 -16.01 8.22
CA VAL A 79 12.86 -16.34 9.03
C VAL A 79 12.25 -17.60 8.46
N GLU A 80 12.27 -18.65 9.26
CA GLU A 80 11.83 -19.97 8.86
C GLU A 80 10.31 -20.10 8.99
N LYS A 81 9.73 -21.07 8.28
CA LYS A 81 8.28 -21.27 8.25
C LYS A 81 7.73 -21.41 9.67
N GLY A 82 6.67 -20.66 9.97
CA GLY A 82 6.10 -20.65 11.32
C GLY A 82 5.18 -19.47 11.58
N ASN A 83 4.51 -19.53 12.73
CA ASN A 83 3.65 -18.47 13.23
C ASN A 83 4.40 -17.67 14.28
N TYR A 84 4.59 -16.37 14.03
CA TYR A 84 5.27 -15.45 14.93
C TYR A 84 4.31 -14.38 15.41
N GLN A 85 4.23 -14.20 16.72
CA GLN A 85 3.56 -13.04 17.30
C GLN A 85 4.61 -11.99 17.64
N LEU A 86 4.50 -10.82 17.03
CA LEU A 86 5.51 -9.78 17.13
C LEU A 86 4.88 -8.44 17.53
N LYS A 87 5.72 -7.60 18.11
CA LYS A 87 5.36 -6.22 18.42
C LYS A 87 6.60 -5.33 18.31
N ASP A 88 6.46 -4.30 17.49
CA ASP A 88 7.36 -3.16 17.36
C ASP A 88 8.84 -3.57 17.20
N ILE A 89 9.09 -4.53 16.31
CA ILE A 89 10.44 -4.94 15.95
C ILE A 89 11.11 -3.77 15.19
N GLN A 90 12.18 -3.22 15.77
CA GLN A 90 12.89 -2.06 15.21
C GLN A 90 13.94 -2.52 14.21
N LEU A 91 13.70 -2.31 12.91
CA LEU A 91 14.70 -2.58 11.88
C LEU A 91 15.83 -1.53 11.93
N LYS A 92 17.07 -2.01 11.78
CA LYS A 92 18.30 -1.22 11.84
C LYS A 92 19.07 -1.25 10.53
N SER A 93 20.09 -0.40 10.42
CA SER A 93 20.89 -0.25 9.20
C SER A 93 21.60 -1.55 8.79
N ASN A 94 21.66 -1.80 7.49
CA ASN A 94 22.32 -2.95 6.83
C ASN A 94 21.74 -4.31 7.26
N VAL A 95 20.44 -4.36 7.55
CA VAL A 95 19.74 -5.59 7.92
C VAL A 95 18.92 -6.09 6.75
N HIS A 96 19.15 -7.36 6.39
CA HIS A 96 18.54 -8.00 5.24
C HIS A 96 17.77 -9.25 5.65
N ILE A 97 16.45 -9.13 5.71
CA ILE A 97 15.54 -10.19 6.12
C ILE A 97 15.04 -10.95 4.89
N ARG A 98 15.12 -12.28 4.95
CA ARG A 98 14.53 -13.23 4.00
C ARG A 98 13.53 -14.10 4.76
N CYS A 99 12.27 -14.06 4.35
CA CYS A 99 11.22 -14.84 4.99
C CYS A 99 10.85 -16.03 4.09
N LYS A 100 10.97 -17.25 4.62
CA LYS A 100 10.57 -18.46 3.91
C LYS A 100 9.07 -18.45 3.60
N GLU A 101 8.70 -19.27 2.62
CA GLU A 101 7.30 -19.54 2.33
C GLU A 101 6.57 -20.09 3.58
N GLY A 102 5.31 -19.70 3.75
CA GLY A 102 4.48 -20.11 4.88
C GLY A 102 4.77 -19.42 6.22
N VAL A 103 5.64 -18.41 6.27
CA VAL A 103 5.79 -17.55 7.45
C VAL A 103 4.52 -16.73 7.68
N VAL A 104 4.02 -16.69 8.92
CA VAL A 104 2.89 -15.86 9.34
C VAL A 104 3.32 -14.95 10.48
N PHE A 105 3.15 -13.64 10.29
CA PHE A 105 3.33 -12.62 11.31
C PHE A 105 1.98 -12.15 11.83
N MET A 106 1.82 -12.15 13.15
CA MET A 106 0.63 -11.66 13.83
C MET A 106 1.03 -10.57 14.82
N PRO A 107 0.15 -9.57 15.06
CA PRO A 107 0.35 -8.68 16.18
C PRO A 107 0.30 -9.48 17.49
N ARG A 108 1.07 -9.03 18.48
CA ARG A 108 0.99 -9.57 19.84
C ARG A 108 -0.43 -9.44 20.43
N LEU A 109 -1.04 -10.57 20.80
CA LEU A 109 -2.49 -10.68 21.11
C LEU A 109 -2.87 -10.44 22.58
N ASP A 110 -1.92 -10.54 23.51
CA ASP A 110 -2.12 -10.49 24.97
C ASP A 110 -2.10 -9.07 25.56
N ILE A 111 -1.88 -8.04 24.74
CA ILE A 111 -1.92 -6.64 25.17
C ILE A 111 -3.14 -5.99 24.52
N GLN A 112 -3.85 -5.12 25.25
CA GLN A 112 -4.82 -4.18 24.67
C GLN A 112 -4.17 -2.81 24.30
N PRO A 113 -3.17 -2.70 23.39
CA PRO A 113 -2.81 -1.39 22.89
C PRO A 113 -3.83 -0.98 21.83
N LYS A 114 -4.14 0.31 21.83
CA LYS A 114 -4.97 0.93 20.79
C LYS A 114 -4.34 0.83 19.39
N VAL A 115 -3.06 0.49 19.27
CA VAL A 115 -2.31 0.38 18.01
C VAL A 115 -1.29 -0.76 18.10
N GLN A 116 -1.32 -1.68 17.15
CA GLN A 116 -0.37 -2.77 16.99
C GLN A 116 0.53 -2.50 15.79
N LEU A 117 1.83 -2.33 16.04
CA LEU A 117 2.85 -2.18 15.01
C LEU A 117 3.69 -3.45 15.02
N ILE A 118 3.91 -4.07 13.86
CA ILE A 118 4.74 -5.29 13.79
C ILE A 118 6.21 -4.90 13.56
N PHE A 119 6.50 -4.23 12.44
CA PHE A 119 7.83 -3.69 12.14
C PHE A 119 7.83 -2.17 12.10
N THR A 120 8.86 -1.57 12.70
CA THR A 120 9.12 -0.14 12.65
C THR A 120 10.49 0.12 12.03
N VAL A 121 10.56 1.10 11.12
CA VAL A 121 11.80 1.46 10.42
C VAL A 121 11.99 2.96 10.50
N GLY A 122 12.90 3.44 11.36
CA GLY A 122 13.29 4.86 11.40
C GLY A 122 12.21 5.85 11.87
N ARG A 123 11.01 5.40 12.26
CA ARG A 123 9.93 6.29 12.75
C ARG A 123 10.22 6.84 14.14
N PHE A 124 10.71 6.00 15.04
CA PHE A 124 11.03 6.37 16.42
C PHE A 124 12.54 6.30 16.73
N ALA A 125 13.37 5.92 15.76
CA ALA A 125 14.81 5.84 15.94
C ALA A 125 15.43 7.24 15.99
N ASP A 126 16.48 7.39 16.80
CA ASP A 126 17.32 8.59 16.85
C ASP A 126 18.44 8.51 15.80
N GLU A 127 18.92 7.32 15.45
CA GLU A 127 19.89 7.13 14.36
C GLU A 127 19.28 7.19 12.94
N ASN A 128 20.13 7.48 11.95
CA ASN A 128 19.77 7.38 10.54
C ASN A 128 19.81 5.91 10.11
N ILE A 129 18.67 5.38 9.67
CA ILE A 129 18.56 4.00 9.19
C ILE A 129 18.87 3.95 7.70
N SER A 130 19.65 2.96 7.24
CA SER A 130 19.90 2.76 5.82
C SER A 130 20.07 1.31 5.39
N ASN A 131 19.82 1.04 4.11
CA ASN A 131 20.04 -0.26 3.46
C ASN A 131 19.31 -1.41 4.17
N VAL A 132 17.98 -1.34 4.18
CA VAL A 132 17.12 -2.34 4.81
C VAL A 132 16.35 -3.08 3.73
N THR A 133 16.33 -4.40 3.79
CA THR A 133 15.50 -5.21 2.88
C THR A 133 14.68 -6.23 3.67
N PHE A 134 13.42 -6.38 3.28
CA PHE A 134 12.53 -7.46 3.71
C PHE A 134 11.94 -8.10 2.46
N ILE A 135 12.28 -9.37 2.20
CA ILE A 135 11.82 -10.08 1.02
C ILE A 135 11.26 -11.44 1.41
N GLY A 136 10.02 -11.71 1.02
CA GLY A 136 9.43 -13.03 1.13
C GLY A 136 9.79 -13.94 -0.03
N GLU A 137 9.90 -15.23 0.26
CA GLU A 137 10.04 -16.30 -0.72
C GLU A 137 8.67 -16.90 -1.06
N GLY A 138 8.59 -17.67 -2.15
CA GLY A 138 7.36 -18.30 -2.62
C GLY A 138 6.52 -17.41 -3.55
N ASP A 139 5.45 -17.99 -4.08
CA ASP A 139 4.48 -17.29 -4.95
C ASP A 139 3.34 -16.64 -4.14
N ALA A 140 2.37 -16.05 -4.83
CA ALA A 140 1.23 -15.38 -4.19
C ALA A 140 0.43 -16.27 -3.20
N SER A 141 0.47 -17.60 -3.34
CA SER A 141 -0.24 -18.55 -2.49
C SER A 141 0.53 -18.95 -1.23
N GLN A 142 1.88 -18.98 -1.30
CA GLN A 142 2.74 -19.45 -0.21
C GLN A 142 3.61 -18.35 0.42
N ARG A 143 3.65 -17.14 -0.14
CA ARG A 143 4.49 -16.05 0.39
C ARG A 143 4.13 -15.69 1.83
N PRO A 144 5.08 -15.08 2.58
CA PRO A 144 4.83 -14.62 3.95
C PRO A 144 3.57 -13.79 4.07
N ARG A 145 2.88 -13.97 5.20
CA ARG A 145 1.60 -13.33 5.48
C ARG A 145 1.65 -12.55 6.78
N PHE A 146 1.14 -11.33 6.76
CA PHE A 146 0.71 -10.63 7.95
C PHE A 146 -0.78 -10.93 8.15
N TYR A 147 -1.16 -11.40 9.34
CA TYR A 147 -2.54 -11.74 9.64
C TYR A 147 -3.07 -10.82 10.74
N TYR A 148 -4.17 -10.12 10.45
CA TYR A 148 -4.88 -9.28 11.40
C TYR A 148 -6.26 -9.86 11.69
N ASP A 149 -6.64 -9.76 12.95
CA ASP A 149 -7.97 -10.07 13.43
C ASP A 149 -8.47 -8.82 14.17
N ARG A 150 -9.53 -8.20 13.66
CA ARG A 150 -10.05 -6.93 14.21
C ARG A 150 -10.67 -7.14 15.58
N SER A 151 -11.15 -8.35 15.89
CA SER A 151 -11.66 -8.69 17.22
C SER A 151 -10.57 -8.62 18.29
N ILE A 152 -9.31 -8.77 17.88
CA ILE A 152 -8.13 -8.72 18.77
C ILE A 152 -7.42 -7.37 18.68
N ALA A 153 -7.25 -6.84 17.47
CA ALA A 153 -6.49 -5.63 17.22
C ALA A 153 -7.18 -4.75 16.17
N VAL A 154 -7.85 -3.69 16.66
CA VAL A 154 -8.60 -2.77 15.79
C VAL A 154 -7.67 -1.92 14.91
N LYS A 155 -6.44 -1.62 15.34
CA LYS A 155 -5.52 -0.78 14.57
C LYS A 155 -4.18 -1.47 14.37
N CYS A 156 -3.85 -1.83 13.14
CA CYS A 156 -2.71 -2.68 12.81
C CYS A 156 -1.85 -2.08 11.70
N ARG A 157 -0.53 -2.28 11.77
CA ARG A 157 0.40 -2.01 10.66
C ARG A 157 1.48 -3.07 10.60
N ALA A 158 1.77 -3.54 9.39
CA ALA A 158 2.90 -4.42 9.11
C ALA A 158 4.18 -3.60 9.20
N PHE A 159 4.20 -2.44 8.54
CA PHE A 159 5.35 -1.55 8.48
C PHE A 159 4.98 -0.10 8.80
N THR A 160 5.65 0.45 9.81
CA THR A 160 5.64 1.89 10.09
C THR A 160 7.00 2.48 9.75
N VAL A 161 7.04 3.23 8.64
CA VAL A 161 8.28 3.78 8.09
C VAL A 161 8.38 5.26 8.40
N GLY A 162 9.57 5.65 8.88
CA GLY A 162 10.02 7.01 9.13
C GLY A 162 11.27 7.34 8.32
N LYS A 163 12.27 7.93 8.98
CA LYS A 163 13.55 8.29 8.37
C LYS A 163 14.40 7.05 8.07
N VAL A 164 14.45 6.67 6.80
CA VAL A 164 15.30 5.59 6.28
C VAL A 164 15.76 5.92 4.87
N THR A 165 16.98 5.54 4.51
CA THR A 165 17.49 5.63 3.12
C THR A 165 17.71 4.23 2.56
N ASN A 166 17.18 3.93 1.37
CA ASN A 166 17.27 2.61 0.74
C ASN A 166 16.52 1.54 1.55
N LEU A 167 15.19 1.55 1.44
CA LEU A 167 14.31 0.50 1.97
C LEU A 167 13.70 -0.31 0.82
N TYR A 168 13.78 -1.64 0.90
CA TYR A 168 13.17 -2.56 -0.06
C TYR A 168 12.21 -3.52 0.65
N LEU A 169 10.92 -3.46 0.31
CA LEU A 169 9.89 -4.35 0.82
C LEU A 169 9.30 -5.14 -0.35
N GLU A 170 9.41 -6.47 -0.33
CA GLU A 170 8.94 -7.30 -1.45
C GLU A 170 8.26 -8.61 -1.00
N ASN A 171 7.24 -9.00 -1.77
CA ASN A 171 6.65 -10.34 -1.80
C ASN A 171 6.05 -10.81 -0.46
N PHE A 172 4.99 -10.16 -0.02
CA PHE A 172 4.17 -10.65 1.10
C PHE A 172 2.70 -10.28 0.93
N THR A 173 1.85 -10.94 1.70
CA THR A 173 0.41 -10.69 1.76
C THR A 173 0.01 -10.15 3.13
N VAL A 174 -0.99 -9.30 3.18
CA VAL A 174 -1.68 -8.90 4.40
C VAL A 174 -3.11 -9.44 4.33
N SER A 175 -3.47 -10.33 5.24
CA SER A 175 -4.86 -10.72 5.47
C SER A 175 -5.40 -9.84 6.58
N ASP A 176 -6.17 -8.83 6.20
CA ASP A 176 -6.80 -7.88 7.10
C ASP A 176 -8.20 -8.36 7.48
N ASP A 177 -8.81 -7.66 8.43
CA ASP A 177 -10.19 -7.83 8.88
C ASP A 177 -10.86 -6.44 9.00
N GLN A 178 -10.61 -5.61 7.99
CA GLN A 178 -10.94 -4.20 7.92
C GLN A 178 -10.43 -3.43 9.14
N THR A 179 -9.19 -3.68 9.56
CA THR A 179 -8.56 -2.91 10.63
C THR A 179 -8.33 -1.46 10.22
N VAL A 180 -8.17 -0.62 11.23
CA VAL A 180 -7.83 0.79 11.07
C VAL A 180 -6.34 0.89 10.76
N PHE A 181 -6.01 1.70 9.74
CA PHE A 181 -4.69 1.95 9.15
C PHE A 181 -4.36 1.15 7.91
N SER A 182 -3.60 1.79 7.01
CA SER A 182 -2.96 1.06 5.92
C SER A 182 -1.85 0.16 6.44
N ALA A 183 -1.67 -1.01 5.83
CA ALA A 183 -0.67 -1.97 6.30
C ALA A 183 0.76 -1.42 6.29
N ILE A 184 1.08 -0.54 5.32
CA ILE A 184 2.36 0.15 5.21
C ILE A 184 2.12 1.65 5.26
N SER A 185 2.86 2.37 6.10
CA SER A 185 2.88 3.83 6.07
C SER A 185 4.27 4.41 5.92
N LEU A 186 4.36 5.43 5.08
CA LEU A 186 5.52 6.28 4.92
C LEU A 186 5.22 7.64 5.57
N ASN A 187 5.96 7.97 6.62
CA ASN A 187 5.84 9.21 7.37
C ASN A 187 7.22 9.79 7.62
N MET A 188 7.32 10.99 8.17
CA MET A 188 8.58 11.51 8.71
C MET A 188 9.00 10.69 9.94
N ARG A 189 10.20 10.91 10.46
CA ARG A 189 10.50 10.59 11.87
C ARG A 189 9.51 11.31 12.81
N LYS A 190 9.17 10.71 13.96
CA LYS A 190 8.17 11.26 14.91
C LYS A 190 8.47 12.69 15.36
N LYS A 191 9.74 12.99 15.63
CA LYS A 191 10.22 14.33 16.01
C LYS A 191 10.86 15.07 14.82
N GLY A 192 10.71 14.56 13.60
CA GLY A 192 11.27 15.16 12.41
C GLY A 192 10.52 16.43 12.04
N THR A 193 11.24 17.43 11.54
CA THR A 193 10.69 18.75 11.19
C THR A 193 11.05 19.20 9.78
N SER A 194 11.79 18.38 9.03
CA SER A 194 12.32 18.76 7.71
C SER A 194 12.23 17.64 6.68
N LYS A 195 12.44 17.97 5.40
CA LYS A 195 12.55 16.97 4.33
C LYS A 195 13.66 15.94 4.58
N ALA A 196 14.68 16.25 5.38
CA ALA A 196 15.72 15.29 5.72
C ALA A 196 15.21 14.13 6.61
N ASP A 197 14.05 14.26 7.25
CA ASP A 197 13.49 13.27 8.16
C ASP A 197 12.47 12.33 7.53
N ARG A 198 12.32 12.38 6.20
CA ARG A 198 11.42 11.50 5.44
C ARG A 198 12.15 10.24 4.96
N PRO A 199 11.42 9.17 4.63
CA PRO A 199 11.98 8.02 3.94
C PRO A 199 12.46 8.44 2.54
N LYS A 200 13.62 7.94 2.13
CA LYS A 200 14.24 8.20 0.83
C LYS A 200 14.63 6.90 0.14
N ASN A 201 14.42 6.83 -1.18
CA ASN A 201 14.79 5.67 -2.00
C ASN A 201 14.09 4.40 -1.50
N VAL A 202 12.76 4.37 -1.56
CA VAL A 202 11.96 3.25 -1.05
C VAL A 202 11.29 2.52 -2.21
N THR A 203 11.44 1.20 -2.25
CA THR A 203 10.66 0.34 -3.14
C THR A 203 9.74 -0.56 -2.33
N ILE A 204 8.47 -0.57 -2.69
CA ILE A 204 7.47 -1.54 -2.21
C ILE A 204 6.94 -2.27 -3.43
N LYS A 205 7.17 -3.58 -3.50
CA LYS A 205 6.89 -4.36 -4.71
C LYS A 205 6.20 -5.69 -4.41
N ASN A 206 5.25 -6.09 -5.26
CA ASN A 206 4.63 -7.41 -5.19
C ASN A 206 4.00 -7.68 -3.82
N VAL A 207 3.19 -6.75 -3.33
CA VAL A 207 2.51 -6.85 -2.02
C VAL A 207 1.01 -6.78 -2.22
N SER A 208 0.26 -7.61 -1.50
CA SER A 208 -1.20 -7.54 -1.48
C SER A 208 -1.79 -7.34 -0.09
N ILE A 209 -2.97 -6.73 -0.01
CA ILE A 209 -3.85 -6.73 1.16
C ILE A 209 -5.25 -7.21 0.78
N TYR A 210 -5.88 -7.97 1.67
CA TYR A 210 -7.26 -8.46 1.53
C TYR A 210 -8.12 -7.99 2.69
N ASP A 211 -9.39 -7.71 2.39
CA ASP A 211 -10.41 -7.20 3.34
C ASP A 211 -9.98 -5.92 4.06
N ALA A 212 -9.46 -4.93 3.33
CA ALA A 212 -9.03 -3.66 3.91
C ALA A 212 -10.21 -2.69 4.11
N SER A 213 -10.18 -1.92 5.20
CA SER A 213 -11.16 -0.83 5.43
C SER A 213 -11.08 0.23 4.32
N TYR A 214 -12.24 0.77 3.94
CA TYR A 214 -12.46 1.77 2.90
C TYR A 214 -11.57 3.01 3.03
N GLY A 215 -11.30 3.46 4.27
CA GLY A 215 -10.48 4.65 4.54
C GLY A 215 -8.97 4.39 4.52
N TYR A 216 -8.58 3.12 4.37
CA TYR A 216 -7.21 2.65 4.52
C TYR A 216 -6.76 1.86 3.28
N GLY A 217 -6.24 0.64 3.43
CA GLY A 217 -5.71 -0.17 2.32
C GLY A 217 -4.25 -0.55 2.49
N LEU A 218 -3.50 -0.62 1.39
CA LEU A 218 -2.16 -1.20 1.42
C LEU A 218 -1.06 -0.20 1.82
N VAL A 219 -0.81 0.80 0.97
CA VAL A 219 0.24 1.81 1.20
C VAL A 219 -0.38 3.18 1.42
N GLN A 220 0.03 3.84 2.50
CA GLN A 220 -0.22 5.27 2.70
C GLN A 220 1.10 6.06 2.69
N GLY A 221 1.31 6.84 1.63
CA GLY A 221 2.41 7.79 1.51
C GLY A 221 1.99 9.15 2.05
N ASN A 222 2.45 9.53 3.25
CA ASN A 222 2.28 10.90 3.74
C ASN A 222 3.50 11.77 3.43
N THR A 223 4.70 11.19 3.50
CA THR A 223 5.95 11.88 3.15
C THR A 223 6.95 10.88 2.54
N GLY A 224 7.90 11.38 1.76
CA GLY A 224 8.97 10.55 1.19
C GLY A 224 9.70 11.20 0.02
N GLU A 225 10.80 10.60 -0.41
CA GLU A 225 11.55 10.98 -1.61
C GLU A 225 11.91 9.73 -2.42
N ASN A 226 11.76 9.77 -3.74
CA ASN A 226 12.14 8.68 -4.64
C ASN A 226 11.48 7.35 -4.23
N ILE A 227 10.15 7.32 -4.28
CA ILE A 227 9.34 6.19 -3.85
C ILE A 227 8.82 5.44 -5.07
N TRP A 228 9.08 4.13 -5.14
CA TRP A 228 8.57 3.27 -6.19
C TRP A 228 7.60 2.24 -5.62
N LEU A 229 6.35 2.31 -6.06
CA LEU A 229 5.28 1.39 -5.69
C LEU A 229 4.93 0.56 -6.92
N LYS A 230 5.20 -0.75 -6.91
CA LYS A 230 5.06 -1.59 -8.11
C LYS A 230 4.34 -2.91 -7.85
N ASN A 231 3.45 -3.32 -8.76
CA ASN A 231 2.78 -4.63 -8.66
C ASN A 231 2.10 -4.81 -7.30
N LEU A 232 1.18 -3.89 -6.98
CA LEU A 232 0.49 -3.86 -5.69
C LEU A 232 -0.98 -4.22 -5.86
N GLN A 233 -1.56 -4.89 -4.86
CA GLN A 233 -2.99 -5.25 -4.90
C GLN A 233 -3.71 -4.98 -3.60
N SER A 234 -4.94 -4.46 -3.68
CA SER A 234 -5.85 -4.32 -2.54
C SER A 234 -7.22 -4.89 -2.87
N VAL A 235 -7.81 -5.64 -1.95
CA VAL A 235 -9.26 -5.91 -1.91
C VAL A 235 -9.84 -5.09 -0.76
N GLY A 236 -10.73 -4.14 -1.09
CA GLY A 236 -11.13 -3.07 -0.18
C GLY A 236 -10.12 -1.92 -0.12
N GLY A 237 -10.49 -0.82 0.53
CA GLY A 237 -9.61 0.35 0.76
C GLY A 237 -9.00 0.98 -0.49
N VAL A 238 -7.76 1.46 -0.37
CA VAL A 238 -6.95 2.03 -1.47
C VAL A 238 -5.63 1.29 -1.59
N THR A 239 -5.22 0.95 -2.82
CA THR A 239 -3.93 0.25 -3.02
C THR A 239 -2.74 1.19 -2.78
N ALA A 240 -2.66 2.30 -3.50
CA ALA A 240 -1.65 3.33 -3.30
C ALA A 240 -2.31 4.67 -2.94
N ARG A 241 -2.25 5.03 -1.66
CA ARG A 241 -2.83 6.27 -1.14
C ARG A 241 -1.73 7.28 -0.85
N ILE A 242 -1.56 8.23 -1.75
CA ILE A 242 -0.69 9.40 -1.53
C ILE A 242 -1.56 10.49 -0.94
N GLU A 243 -1.60 10.55 0.39
CA GLU A 243 -2.41 11.50 1.13
C GLU A 243 -1.57 12.16 2.22
N THR A 244 -1.15 13.40 1.96
CA THR A 244 -0.07 14.06 2.69
C THR A 244 -0.59 14.98 3.79
N HIS A 245 -0.97 14.38 4.93
CA HIS A 245 -1.46 15.16 6.08
C HIS A 245 -0.51 15.18 7.27
N THR A 246 0.40 14.21 7.43
CA THR A 246 1.23 14.14 8.65
C THR A 246 2.39 15.12 8.67
N GLY A 247 2.89 15.57 7.51
CA GLY A 247 4.01 16.51 7.39
C GLY A 247 3.59 17.98 7.22
N ARG A 248 2.29 18.27 7.34
CA ARG A 248 1.69 19.58 7.05
C ARG A 248 2.26 20.74 7.84
N GLU A 249 2.60 20.52 9.12
CA GLU A 249 3.16 21.57 9.99
C GLU A 249 4.49 22.13 9.47
N HIS A 250 5.17 21.37 8.60
CA HIS A 250 6.47 21.71 8.04
C HIS A 250 6.45 21.79 6.51
N ASN A 251 5.27 21.71 5.90
CA ASN A 251 5.10 21.57 4.45
C ASN A 251 6.01 20.47 3.85
N VAL A 252 6.09 19.33 4.52
CA VAL A 252 6.86 18.17 4.06
C VAL A 252 5.91 17.14 3.50
N GLY A 253 5.96 16.95 2.19
CA GLY A 253 5.17 15.96 1.46
C GLY A 253 6.01 14.86 0.84
N VAL A 254 5.55 14.37 -0.29
CA VAL A 254 6.27 13.43 -1.14
C VAL A 254 6.98 14.15 -2.29
N ASP A 255 8.16 13.69 -2.70
CA ASP A 255 8.85 14.14 -3.92
C ASP A 255 9.25 12.91 -4.75
N ASN A 256 8.99 12.92 -6.05
CA ASN A 256 9.32 11.84 -6.99
C ASN A 256 8.75 10.47 -6.55
N VAL A 257 7.44 10.30 -6.74
CA VAL A 257 6.75 9.03 -6.51
C VAL A 257 6.34 8.42 -7.85
N VAL A 258 6.71 7.16 -8.07
CA VAL A 258 6.31 6.38 -9.23
C VAL A 258 5.44 5.21 -8.77
N ILE A 259 4.26 5.10 -9.36
CA ILE A 259 3.26 4.07 -9.06
C ILE A 259 2.99 3.29 -10.35
N GLU A 260 3.30 1.99 -10.35
CA GLU A 260 3.23 1.12 -11.52
C GLU A 260 2.47 -0.17 -11.20
N ASP A 261 1.60 -0.58 -12.12
CA ASP A 261 0.90 -1.87 -12.07
C ASP A 261 0.18 -2.12 -10.74
N VAL A 262 -0.77 -1.25 -10.37
CA VAL A 262 -1.53 -1.36 -9.12
C VAL A 262 -2.98 -1.73 -9.37
N VAL A 263 -3.51 -2.62 -8.54
CA VAL A 263 -4.86 -3.18 -8.70
C VAL A 263 -5.69 -2.98 -7.43
N CYS A 264 -6.88 -2.40 -7.55
CA CYS A 264 -7.87 -2.41 -6.48
C CYS A 264 -9.11 -3.19 -6.90
N THR A 265 -9.67 -3.96 -5.99
CA THR A 265 -10.95 -4.67 -6.16
C THR A 265 -11.89 -4.34 -5.02
N GLN A 266 -13.15 -3.98 -5.33
CA GLN A 266 -14.19 -3.71 -4.32
C GLN A 266 -13.78 -2.69 -3.24
N GLY A 267 -12.96 -1.72 -3.62
CA GLY A 267 -12.47 -0.68 -2.71
C GLY A 267 -12.82 0.72 -3.19
N LYS A 268 -12.12 1.69 -2.61
CA LYS A 268 -12.25 3.10 -2.97
C LYS A 268 -11.56 3.42 -4.29
N ALA A 269 -10.27 3.08 -4.41
CA ALA A 269 -9.49 3.35 -5.63
C ALA A 269 -8.23 2.50 -5.72
N ALA A 270 -7.70 2.32 -6.94
CA ALA A 270 -6.35 1.81 -7.13
C ALA A 270 -5.32 2.84 -6.65
N VAL A 271 -5.50 4.10 -7.05
CA VAL A 271 -4.65 5.22 -6.61
C VAL A 271 -5.51 6.36 -6.07
N SER A 272 -5.07 6.95 -4.97
CA SER A 272 -5.63 8.20 -4.45
C SER A 272 -4.52 9.23 -4.26
N LEU A 273 -4.69 10.42 -4.84
CA LEU A 273 -3.83 11.58 -4.71
C LEU A 273 -4.59 12.70 -4.00
N GLN A 274 -4.18 13.05 -2.77
CA GLN A 274 -4.85 14.03 -1.92
C GLN A 274 -3.82 14.88 -1.15
N PRO A 275 -3.51 16.11 -1.61
CA PRO A 275 -2.38 16.88 -1.07
C PRO A 275 -2.70 17.64 0.23
N HIS A 276 -3.98 17.75 0.63
CA HIS A 276 -4.43 18.56 1.77
C HIS A 276 -3.88 19.99 1.72
N VAL A 277 -2.95 20.36 2.61
CA VAL A 277 -2.31 21.67 2.70
C VAL A 277 -0.81 21.60 2.41
N VAL A 278 -0.35 20.51 1.80
CA VAL A 278 1.06 20.22 1.55
C VAL A 278 1.39 20.37 0.07
N ASP A 279 2.48 21.05 -0.23
CA ASP A 279 3.07 21.08 -1.58
C ASP A 279 3.94 19.85 -1.79
N ASN A 280 3.53 19.02 -2.73
CA ASN A 280 4.20 17.79 -3.08
C ASN A 280 4.94 17.96 -4.40
N GLY A 281 6.03 17.23 -4.58
CA GLY A 281 6.70 17.07 -5.86
C GLY A 281 5.89 16.22 -6.85
N ILE A 282 6.62 15.69 -7.83
CA ILE A 282 6.02 14.91 -8.93
C ILE A 282 5.54 13.54 -8.45
N VAL A 283 4.33 13.18 -8.89
CA VAL A 283 3.77 11.83 -8.78
C VAL A 283 3.38 11.33 -10.17
N THR A 284 3.87 10.15 -10.55
CA THR A 284 3.56 9.49 -11.82
C THR A 284 2.82 8.19 -11.56
N VAL A 285 1.70 8.00 -12.26
CA VAL A 285 0.89 6.78 -12.23
C VAL A 285 0.86 6.18 -13.62
N ASN A 286 1.26 4.91 -13.74
CA ASN A 286 1.29 4.17 -14.98
C ASN A 286 0.82 2.72 -14.76
N GLY A 287 -0.41 2.41 -15.15
CA GLY A 287 -0.98 1.08 -14.92
C GLY A 287 -1.76 1.01 -13.61
N ALA A 288 -2.95 1.60 -13.60
CA ALA A 288 -3.89 1.49 -12.49
C ALA A 288 -5.15 0.74 -12.94
N LYS A 289 -5.42 -0.42 -12.34
CA LYS A 289 -6.61 -1.22 -12.62
C LYS A 289 -7.55 -1.20 -11.43
N ALA A 290 -8.82 -0.91 -11.67
CA ALA A 290 -9.85 -1.00 -10.65
C ALA A 290 -10.99 -1.92 -11.08
N ILE A 291 -11.40 -2.80 -10.18
CA ILE A 291 -12.44 -3.80 -10.43
C ILE A 291 -13.53 -3.59 -9.40
N ARG A 292 -14.67 -3.07 -9.85
CA ARG A 292 -15.81 -2.72 -9.01
C ARG A 292 -15.37 -1.82 -7.86
N CYS A 293 -14.56 -0.80 -8.10
CA CYS A 293 -14.22 0.21 -7.09
C CYS A 293 -15.08 1.45 -7.24
N GLU A 294 -15.06 2.36 -6.26
CA GLU A 294 -15.68 3.68 -6.41
C GLU A 294 -15.04 4.45 -7.57
N TRP A 295 -13.70 4.46 -7.62
CA TRP A 295 -12.89 5.11 -8.65
C TRP A 295 -11.79 4.17 -9.15
N GLY A 296 -11.28 4.40 -10.37
CA GLY A 296 -9.98 3.88 -10.78
C GLY A 296 -8.84 4.64 -10.11
N VAL A 297 -8.71 5.91 -10.47
CA VAL A 297 -7.80 6.88 -9.86
C VAL A 297 -8.60 8.05 -9.31
N MET A 298 -8.32 8.44 -8.06
CA MET A 298 -8.96 9.58 -7.41
C MET A 298 -7.94 10.69 -7.17
N ILE A 299 -8.17 11.86 -7.75
CA ILE A 299 -7.31 13.04 -7.62
C ILE A 299 -8.16 14.16 -7.01
N LYS A 300 -7.75 14.65 -5.83
CA LYS A 300 -8.41 15.78 -5.18
C LYS A 300 -7.54 17.01 -5.17
N ASP A 301 -8.19 18.17 -5.21
CA ASP A 301 -7.57 19.46 -4.90
C ASP A 301 -7.09 19.51 -3.43
N GLY A 302 -6.17 20.43 -3.17
CA GLY A 302 -5.83 20.82 -1.81
C GLY A 302 -6.99 21.50 -1.11
N PHE A 303 -7.04 21.37 0.21
CA PHE A 303 -8.04 22.04 1.03
C PHE A 303 -7.53 22.27 2.46
N ILE A 304 -7.95 23.39 3.03
CA ILE A 304 -7.73 23.70 4.45
C ILE A 304 -8.84 23.06 5.29
N SER A 305 -8.49 22.06 6.08
CA SER A 305 -9.44 21.41 6.99
C SER A 305 -9.81 22.32 8.15
N LYS A 306 -11.09 22.31 8.55
CA LYS A 306 -11.57 23.02 9.75
C LYS A 306 -10.91 22.58 11.06
N LYS A 307 -10.17 21.45 11.05
CA LYS A 307 -9.42 20.93 12.21
C LYS A 307 -8.03 21.55 12.36
N LEU A 308 -7.59 22.35 11.39
CA LEU A 308 -6.30 23.04 11.45
C LEU A 308 -6.41 24.30 12.28
N ASP A 309 -5.29 24.68 12.91
CA ASP A 309 -5.18 25.90 13.69
C ASP A 309 -5.44 27.12 12.79
N PRO A 310 -6.53 27.89 13.01
CA PRO A 310 -6.86 29.04 12.17
C PRO A 310 -5.86 30.20 12.33
N ALA A 311 -5.02 30.20 13.38
CA ALA A 311 -4.01 31.23 13.57
C ALA A 311 -2.78 31.05 12.66
N LYS A 312 -2.59 29.86 12.09
CA LYS A 312 -1.53 29.57 11.13
C LYS A 312 -1.97 29.93 9.71
N LYS A 313 -1.02 30.44 8.92
CA LYS A 313 -1.23 30.69 7.50
C LYS A 313 -1.11 29.38 6.73
N TRP A 314 -2.25 28.77 6.45
CA TRP A 314 -2.35 27.60 5.60
C TRP A 314 -2.69 28.01 4.16
N HIS A 315 -2.31 27.16 3.23
CA HIS A 315 -2.75 27.22 1.83
C HIS A 315 -3.23 25.85 1.38
N ASN A 316 -3.89 25.81 0.22
CA ASN A 316 -4.27 24.54 -0.40
C ASN A 316 -3.01 23.90 -0.98
N GLY A 317 -2.73 22.66 -0.58
CA GLY A 317 -1.62 21.89 -1.10
C GLY A 317 -1.84 21.46 -2.54
N SER A 318 -0.77 21.02 -3.18
CA SER A 318 -0.79 20.60 -4.59
C SER A 318 0.18 19.45 -4.85
N PHE A 319 0.10 18.87 -6.04
CA PHE A 319 1.18 18.06 -6.61
C PHE A 319 1.85 18.87 -7.72
N ALA A 320 3.18 18.80 -7.82
CA ALA A 320 3.93 19.62 -8.76
C ALA A 320 3.56 19.35 -10.22
N LYS A 321 3.67 20.40 -11.04
CA LYS A 321 3.56 20.33 -12.50
C LYS A 321 4.50 19.24 -13.05
N GLY A 322 3.99 18.46 -14.00
CA GLY A 322 4.67 17.27 -14.54
C GLY A 322 4.24 15.96 -13.88
N SER A 323 3.46 16.03 -12.79
CA SER A 323 2.70 14.87 -12.31
C SER A 323 1.78 14.34 -13.41
N SER A 324 1.66 13.02 -13.53
CA SER A 324 0.97 12.39 -14.66
C SER A 324 0.27 11.09 -14.31
N VAL A 325 -0.80 10.80 -15.06
CA VAL A 325 -1.61 9.58 -14.95
C VAL A 325 -1.88 9.03 -16.35
N LYS A 326 -1.53 7.75 -16.56
CA LYS A 326 -1.80 7.01 -17.81
C LYS A 326 -2.04 5.52 -17.54
N ASN A 327 -2.56 4.83 -18.55
CA ASN A 327 -2.88 3.40 -18.52
C ASN A 327 -3.81 3.06 -17.35
N VAL A 328 -5.00 3.66 -17.35
CA VAL A 328 -6.02 3.41 -16.32
C VAL A 328 -7.12 2.53 -16.89
N GLU A 329 -7.40 1.42 -16.23
CA GLU A 329 -8.47 0.49 -16.61
C GLU A 329 -9.49 0.40 -15.47
N MET A 330 -10.76 0.63 -15.79
CA MET A 330 -11.87 0.50 -14.84
C MET A 330 -12.88 -0.55 -15.29
N ILE A 331 -13.10 -1.59 -14.48
CA ILE A 331 -14.19 -2.55 -14.68
C ILE A 331 -15.31 -2.20 -13.69
N HIS A 332 -16.38 -1.59 -14.18
CA HIS A 332 -17.49 -1.12 -13.35
C HIS A 332 -18.33 -2.24 -12.75
N GLY A 333 -18.84 -1.99 -11.55
CA GLY A 333 -19.90 -2.79 -10.94
C GLY A 333 -21.01 -1.92 -10.35
N ASP A 334 -22.15 -2.54 -10.10
CA ASP A 334 -23.32 -1.88 -9.51
C ASP A 334 -23.29 -1.88 -7.98
N MET A 335 -22.38 -2.65 -7.38
CA MET A 335 -22.24 -2.79 -5.94
C MET A 335 -20.76 -2.80 -5.55
N THR A 336 -20.37 -1.76 -4.84
CA THR A 336 -19.07 -1.54 -4.18
C THR A 336 -19.24 -0.61 -2.99
N THR A 337 -18.15 -0.34 -2.28
CA THR A 337 -18.12 0.62 -1.18
C THR A 337 -17.87 2.03 -1.74
N VAL A 338 -18.80 2.94 -1.47
CA VAL A 338 -18.81 4.33 -1.98
C VAL A 338 -18.92 5.31 -0.82
N SER A 339 -18.10 6.37 -0.81
CA SER A 339 -18.26 7.43 0.19
C SER A 339 -19.60 8.16 0.05
N ARG A 340 -20.22 8.51 1.19
CA ARG A 340 -21.39 9.39 1.24
C ARG A 340 -21.16 10.73 0.56
N GLN A 341 -19.93 11.25 0.65
CA GLN A 341 -19.57 12.49 -0.04
C GLN A 341 -19.55 12.34 -1.56
N SER A 342 -19.40 11.12 -2.07
CA SER A 342 -19.30 10.85 -3.50
C SER A 342 -20.65 10.66 -4.18
N LYS A 343 -21.76 10.60 -3.42
CA LYS A 343 -23.14 10.54 -3.96
C LYS A 343 -23.43 11.65 -4.97
N VAL A 344 -22.79 12.81 -4.82
CA VAL A 344 -22.94 13.97 -5.72
C VAL A 344 -22.28 13.79 -7.09
N TYR A 345 -21.47 12.75 -7.28
CA TYR A 345 -20.81 12.42 -8.54
C TYR A 345 -21.42 11.19 -9.24
N ILE A 346 -22.36 10.49 -8.59
CA ILE A 346 -23.05 9.34 -9.19
C ILE A 346 -24.00 9.86 -10.29
N PRO A 347 -23.90 9.38 -11.54
CA PRO A 347 -24.86 9.68 -12.59
C PRO A 347 -26.30 9.41 -12.13
N ASP A 348 -27.26 10.25 -12.54
CA ASP A 348 -28.64 10.13 -12.06
C ASP A 348 -29.27 8.77 -12.41
N SER A 349 -28.93 8.19 -13.56
CA SER A 349 -29.38 6.85 -13.95
C SER A 349 -28.90 5.74 -13.01
N LEU A 350 -27.82 5.97 -12.26
CA LEU A 350 -27.23 5.01 -11.34
C LEU A 350 -27.56 5.29 -9.87
N LEU A 351 -28.24 6.41 -9.56
CA LEU A 351 -28.47 6.85 -8.19
C LEU A 351 -29.36 5.86 -7.40
N GLU A 352 -30.24 5.14 -8.09
CA GLU A 352 -31.06 4.04 -7.53
C GLU A 352 -30.23 2.91 -6.91
N LEU A 353 -28.98 2.74 -7.34
CA LEU A 353 -28.08 1.70 -6.84
C LEU A 353 -27.39 2.12 -5.53
N TYR A 354 -27.47 3.40 -5.16
CA TYR A 354 -26.85 3.93 -3.94
C TYR A 354 -27.77 3.70 -2.73
N GLN A 355 -27.27 3.00 -1.73
CA GLN A 355 -28.05 2.56 -0.58
C GLN A 355 -27.58 3.26 0.70
N ASP A 356 -28.32 4.28 1.14
CA ASP A 356 -27.99 5.10 2.32
C ASP A 356 -27.99 4.31 3.64
N ASP A 357 -28.64 3.15 3.70
CA ASP A 357 -28.80 2.39 4.95
C ASP A 357 -27.81 1.21 5.08
N ILE A 358 -27.11 0.84 4.00
CA ILE A 358 -26.15 -0.26 4.07
C ILE A 358 -24.74 0.27 4.29
N ASN A 359 -24.13 -0.15 5.40
CA ASN A 359 -22.72 0.09 5.68
C ASN A 359 -21.90 -1.19 5.36
N PRO A 360 -21.12 -1.22 4.27
CA PRO A 360 -20.35 -2.40 3.87
C PRO A 360 -19.02 -2.54 4.66
N ASP A 361 -18.69 -1.59 5.54
CA ASP A 361 -17.43 -1.55 6.28
C ASP A 361 -17.64 -1.68 7.81
N LYS A 362 -16.81 -2.49 8.46
CA LYS A 362 -16.78 -2.74 9.91
C LYS A 362 -16.34 -1.50 10.70
N GLU A 363 -15.72 -0.51 10.06
CA GLU A 363 -15.37 0.76 10.67
C GLU A 363 -16.59 1.69 10.75
N THR A 364 -17.20 1.73 11.92
CA THR A 364 -18.31 2.65 12.21
C THR A 364 -17.90 4.10 12.02
N GLY A 365 -18.72 4.89 11.32
CA GLY A 365 -18.52 6.34 11.18
C GLY A 365 -17.56 6.75 10.07
N ILE A 366 -17.03 5.81 9.27
CA ILE A 366 -16.20 6.13 8.10
C ILE A 366 -16.99 6.81 6.96
N GLY A 367 -18.32 6.72 7.03
CA GLY A 367 -19.23 7.42 6.11
C GLY A 367 -19.27 6.83 4.72
N CYS A 368 -18.96 5.54 4.57
CA CYS A 368 -19.17 4.81 3.33
C CYS A 368 -20.53 4.09 3.32
N LYS A 369 -21.00 3.77 2.12
CA LYS A 369 -22.26 3.11 1.81
C LYS A 369 -22.08 2.12 0.68
N GLN A 370 -23.05 1.24 0.47
CA GLN A 370 -23.10 0.43 -0.73
C GLN A 370 -23.61 1.27 -1.91
N GLY A 371 -22.94 1.17 -3.06
CA GLY A 371 -23.33 1.90 -4.27
C GLY A 371 -22.61 1.43 -5.52
N PRO A 372 -22.84 2.08 -6.68
CA PRO A 372 -22.18 1.74 -7.92
C PRO A 372 -20.75 2.28 -7.98
N SER A 373 -19.91 1.64 -8.78
CA SER A 373 -18.72 2.28 -9.35
C SER A 373 -19.10 3.58 -10.06
N ILE A 374 -18.24 4.60 -9.99
CA ILE A 374 -18.56 5.93 -10.52
C ILE A 374 -17.82 6.19 -11.85
N ALA A 375 -16.49 6.27 -11.83
CA ALA A 375 -15.71 6.60 -13.04
C ALA A 375 -14.30 5.98 -13.00
N ALA A 376 -13.63 5.95 -14.16
CA ALA A 376 -12.23 5.52 -14.21
C ALA A 376 -11.32 6.54 -13.51
N ILE A 377 -11.59 7.84 -13.67
CA ILE A 377 -10.85 8.89 -12.98
C ILE A 377 -11.80 9.92 -12.37
N LEU A 378 -11.60 10.26 -11.10
CA LEU A 378 -12.06 11.53 -10.53
C LEU A 378 -10.88 12.50 -10.57
N ASN A 379 -11.03 13.64 -11.24
CA ASN A 379 -10.03 14.70 -11.23
C ASN A 379 -10.63 16.03 -10.76
N LEU A 380 -10.41 16.36 -9.49
CA LEU A 380 -10.81 17.65 -8.92
C LEU A 380 -9.63 18.62 -8.75
N ALA A 381 -8.40 18.23 -9.11
CA ALA A 381 -7.24 19.11 -8.95
C ALA A 381 -7.37 20.31 -9.89
N LYS A 382 -7.08 21.50 -9.35
CA LYS A 382 -7.00 22.74 -10.15
C LYS A 382 -5.64 22.88 -10.84
N GLU A 383 -4.60 22.38 -10.21
CA GLU A 383 -3.24 22.35 -10.75
C GLU A 383 -3.08 21.26 -11.82
N GLU A 384 -2.16 21.49 -12.75
CA GLU A 384 -1.99 20.68 -13.95
C GLU A 384 -1.33 19.31 -13.64
N ILE A 385 -2.16 18.31 -13.32
CA ILE A 385 -1.81 16.88 -13.44
C ILE A 385 -2.17 16.43 -14.86
N ILE A 386 -1.18 15.91 -15.58
CA ILE A 386 -1.32 15.49 -16.98
C ILE A 386 -2.00 14.12 -17.01
N ILE A 387 -3.21 14.05 -17.58
CA ILE A 387 -3.92 12.79 -17.78
C ILE A 387 -3.86 12.44 -19.26
N ASP A 388 -3.23 11.31 -19.59
CA ASP A 388 -3.25 10.77 -20.95
C ASP A 388 -4.57 10.01 -21.18
N ALA A 389 -5.62 10.76 -21.54
CA ALA A 389 -6.96 10.23 -21.74
C ALA A 389 -7.03 9.12 -22.81
N SER A 390 -6.09 9.09 -23.78
CA SER A 390 -6.05 8.06 -24.83
C SER A 390 -5.76 6.65 -24.29
N THR A 391 -5.19 6.58 -23.08
CA THR A 391 -4.83 5.34 -22.39
C THR A 391 -5.79 4.97 -21.26
N VAL A 392 -6.87 5.73 -21.10
CA VAL A 392 -7.90 5.46 -20.09
C VAL A 392 -9.02 4.66 -20.74
N SER A 393 -9.42 3.57 -20.09
CA SER A 393 -10.49 2.70 -20.57
C SER A 393 -11.43 2.30 -19.45
N HIS A 394 -12.67 2.00 -19.81
CA HIS A 394 -13.63 1.42 -18.87
C HIS A 394 -14.50 0.33 -19.54
N THR A 395 -14.92 -0.65 -18.76
CA THR A 395 -15.80 -1.75 -19.19
C THR A 395 -16.71 -2.16 -18.03
N GLY A 396 -17.46 -3.25 -18.17
CA GLY A 396 -18.31 -3.79 -17.12
C GLY A 396 -19.75 -3.28 -17.17
N LYS A 397 -20.49 -3.53 -16.10
CA LYS A 397 -21.95 -3.36 -16.08
C LYS A 397 -22.31 -1.87 -16.20
N ARG A 398 -23.20 -1.53 -17.13
CA ARG A 398 -23.71 -0.15 -17.37
C ARG A 398 -22.59 0.86 -17.67
N ALA A 399 -21.43 0.44 -18.19
CA ALA A 399 -20.27 1.33 -18.39
C ALA A 399 -20.60 2.56 -19.26
N GLY A 400 -21.47 2.41 -20.27
CA GLY A 400 -21.92 3.50 -21.14
C GLY A 400 -22.79 4.56 -20.46
N GLU A 401 -23.21 4.34 -19.21
CA GLU A 401 -23.94 5.34 -18.40
C GLU A 401 -23.01 6.19 -17.52
N ARG A 402 -21.69 5.99 -17.62
CA ARG A 402 -20.69 6.63 -16.77
C ARG A 402 -19.76 7.47 -17.61
N GLU A 403 -19.36 8.61 -17.06
CA GLU A 403 -18.23 9.35 -17.62
C GLU A 403 -16.94 8.57 -17.40
N LEU A 404 -16.01 8.69 -18.35
CA LEU A 404 -14.68 8.10 -18.21
C LEU A 404 -13.87 8.87 -17.15
N ILE A 405 -13.93 10.20 -17.21
CA ILE A 405 -13.24 11.13 -16.32
C ILE A 405 -14.27 12.14 -15.79
N VAL A 406 -14.48 12.16 -14.47
CA VAL A 406 -15.36 13.11 -13.78
C VAL A 406 -14.53 14.24 -13.22
N THR A 407 -14.94 15.49 -13.46
CA THR A 407 -14.25 16.70 -12.98
C THR A 407 -15.13 17.62 -12.13
N GLU A 408 -16.44 17.46 -12.18
CA GLU A 408 -17.40 18.23 -11.40
C GLU A 408 -18.54 17.36 -10.88
N LYS A 409 -19.34 17.93 -9.98
CA LYS A 409 -20.52 17.24 -9.45
C LYS A 409 -21.60 17.16 -10.52
N VAL A 410 -22.43 16.13 -10.47
CA VAL A 410 -23.63 16.04 -11.32
C VAL A 410 -24.54 17.23 -10.99
N LYS A 411 -24.88 18.02 -12.01
CA LYS A 411 -25.82 19.13 -11.91
C LYS A 411 -27.25 18.58 -11.82
N ARG A 412 -27.73 18.36 -10.59
CA ARG A 412 -29.12 17.98 -10.35
C ARG A 412 -29.97 19.24 -10.23
N LEU A 413 -31.02 19.32 -11.05
CA LEU A 413 -32.06 20.31 -10.83
C LEU A 413 -32.64 20.05 -9.44
N GLN A 414 -32.51 21.00 -8.52
CA GLN A 414 -33.26 20.93 -7.27
C GLN A 414 -34.74 21.01 -7.64
N LEU A 415 -35.42 19.86 -7.62
CA LEU A 415 -36.86 19.84 -7.53
C LEU A 415 -37.19 20.52 -6.20
N LYS A 416 -37.73 21.73 -6.29
CA LYS A 416 -38.18 22.54 -5.15
C LYS A 416 -39.29 21.85 -4.39
#